data_AF-A0A382T974-F1
#
_entry.id   AF-A0A382T974-F1
#
_cell.length_a   1.000
_cell.length_b   1.000
_cell.length_c   1.000
_cell.angle_alpha   90.00
_cell.angle_beta   90.00
_cell.angle_gamma   90.00
#
_symmetry.space_group_name_H-M   'P 1'
#
loop_
_entity.id
_entity.type
_entity.pdbx_description
1 polymer ?
#
loop_
_entity_poly.entity_id
_entity_poly.type
_entity_poly.pdbx_seq_one_letter_code
_entity_poly.pdbx_strand_id
1 'polypeptide(L)'
;VKKILLSLLLIILVPSAESADKSLIGAIEKSGGLVLPWPGETESWEVEFHLRGRELTDEGLINVAALKTIIALNLRDTQITSAGLTHLKGLSKLKRLHLERTKIDDSGI
;
A
#
# COMPACT_ATOMS: atom_id res chain seq x y z
N VAL A 1 11.65 -40.48 -20.47
CA VAL A 1 12.58 -39.54 -21.12
C VAL A 1 11.83 -38.74 -22.18
N LYS A 2 11.64 -37.44 -21.93
CA LYS A 2 11.50 -36.27 -22.85
C LYS A 2 10.44 -36.22 -24.00
N LYS A 3 9.90 -34.99 -24.13
CA LYS A 3 9.18 -34.29 -25.24
C LYS A 3 7.65 -34.29 -25.05
N ILE A 4 6.94 -33.23 -24.59
CA ILE A 4 6.86 -31.78 -24.89
C ILE A 4 6.61 -31.47 -26.38
N LEU A 5 5.37 -31.06 -26.68
CA LEU A 5 4.92 -30.22 -27.81
C LEU A 5 3.51 -29.70 -27.44
N LEU A 6 3.33 -28.55 -26.80
CA LEU A 6 3.31 -27.16 -27.30
C LEU A 6 2.28 -26.90 -28.42
N SER A 7 1.06 -26.53 -28.02
CA SER A 7 0.01 -25.88 -28.85
C SER A 7 -0.87 -25.02 -27.91
N LEU A 8 -0.47 -23.79 -27.60
CA LEU A 8 -0.85 -22.51 -28.24
C LEU A 8 -2.33 -22.13 -28.08
N LEU A 9 -2.53 -20.97 -27.43
CA LEU A 9 -3.64 -20.01 -27.55
C LEU A 9 -4.70 -19.92 -26.43
N LEU A 10 -4.28 -19.42 -25.25
CA LEU A 10 -4.90 -18.24 -24.61
C LEU A 10 -4.00 -17.76 -23.46
N ILE A 11 -2.94 -17.01 -23.77
CA ILE A 11 -2.20 -16.27 -22.73
C ILE A 11 -3.07 -15.06 -22.41
N ILE A 12 -3.92 -15.19 -21.39
CA ILE A 12 -4.54 -14.04 -20.76
C ILE A 12 -3.39 -13.29 -20.08
N LEU A 13 -2.95 -12.22 -20.75
CA LEU A 13 -1.99 -11.27 -20.26
C LEU A 13 -2.60 -10.52 -19.06
N VAL A 14 -2.48 -11.09 -17.86
CA VAL A 14 -2.45 -10.30 -16.62
C VAL A 14 -1.15 -10.60 -15.88
N PRO A 15 -0.01 -9.95 -16.23
CA PRO A 15 1.16 -9.99 -15.35
C PRO A 15 1.70 -8.60 -14.98
N SER A 16 0.94 -7.52 -15.23
CA SER A 16 1.47 -6.15 -15.03
C SER A 16 1.14 -5.52 -13.68
N ALA A 17 0.01 -5.89 -13.03
CA ALA A 17 -0.38 -5.31 -11.74
C ALA A 17 0.30 -6.03 -10.56
N GLU A 18 0.31 -7.36 -10.60
CA GLU A 18 0.80 -8.21 -9.50
C GLU A 18 2.32 -8.12 -9.27
N SER A 19 3.08 -7.81 -10.34
CA SER A 19 4.53 -7.57 -10.25
C SER A 19 4.88 -6.16 -9.74
N ALA A 20 4.07 -5.15 -10.10
CA ALA A 20 4.24 -3.77 -9.63
C ALA A 20 3.89 -3.64 -8.14
N ASP A 21 2.80 -4.27 -7.70
CA ASP A 21 2.38 -4.28 -6.30
C ASP A 21 3.45 -4.92 -5.42
N LYS A 22 4.09 -6.01 -5.87
CA LYS A 22 5.17 -6.66 -5.13
C LYS A 22 6.39 -5.74 -4.90
N SER A 23 6.74 -4.92 -5.88
CA SER A 23 7.82 -3.93 -5.73
C SER A 23 7.43 -2.79 -4.78
N LEU A 24 6.18 -2.34 -4.83
CA LEU A 24 5.65 -1.29 -3.96
C LEU A 24 5.57 -1.76 -2.51
N ILE A 25 5.10 -2.99 -2.28
CA ILE A 25 5.06 -3.64 -0.97
C ILE A 25 6.48 -3.67 -0.37
N GLY A 26 7.48 -4.11 -1.13
CA GLY A 26 8.86 -4.11 -0.65
C GLY A 26 9.41 -2.72 -0.30
N ALA A 27 8.94 -1.65 -0.97
CA ALA A 27 9.31 -0.28 -0.63
C ALA A 27 8.62 0.19 0.67
N ILE A 28 7.35 -0.15 0.85
CA ILE A 28 6.59 0.13 2.08
C ILE A 28 7.24 -0.59 3.27
N GLU A 29 7.62 -1.86 3.10
CA GLU A 29 8.33 -2.65 4.12
C GLU A 29 9.68 -2.04 4.51
N LYS A 30 10.46 -1.56 3.54
CA LYS A 30 11.72 -0.85 3.81
C LYS A 30 11.52 0.46 4.58
N SER A 31 10.39 1.13 4.38
CA SER A 31 10.01 2.33 5.15
C SER A 31 9.43 2.01 6.54
N GLY A 32 9.46 0.74 6.96
CA GLY A 32 8.99 0.30 8.27
C GLY A 32 7.48 0.02 8.33
N GLY A 33 6.82 -0.03 7.17
CA GLY A 33 5.41 -0.43 7.06
C GLY A 33 5.28 -1.96 7.04
N LEU A 34 4.18 -2.46 7.56
CA LEU A 34 3.76 -3.85 7.41
C LEU A 34 2.59 -3.89 6.42
N VAL A 35 2.66 -4.74 5.41
CA VAL A 35 1.57 -4.94 4.45
C VAL A 35 0.97 -6.33 4.65
N LEU A 36 -0.34 -6.38 4.89
CA LEU A 36 -1.10 -7.60 5.17
C LEU A 36 -2.25 -7.75 4.17
N PRO A 37 -2.61 -8.98 3.78
CA PRO A 37 -3.78 -9.21 2.94
C PRO A 37 -5.06 -8.85 3.70
N TRP A 38 -5.95 -8.12 3.03
CA TRP A 38 -7.27 -7.81 3.54
C TRP A 38 -8.19 -9.03 3.45
N PRO A 39 -8.88 -9.42 4.54
CA PRO A 39 -9.75 -10.59 4.51
C PRO A 39 -10.97 -10.38 3.61
N GLY A 40 -11.27 -11.37 2.76
CA GLY A 40 -12.50 -11.41 1.96
C GLY A 40 -12.47 -10.66 0.64
N GLU A 41 -11.34 -10.06 0.24
CA GLU A 41 -11.14 -9.45 -1.07
C GLU A 41 -9.76 -9.86 -1.62
N THR A 42 -9.66 -10.22 -2.90
CA THR A 42 -8.37 -10.53 -3.54
C THR A 42 -7.58 -9.25 -3.80
N GLU A 43 -6.25 -9.34 -3.78
CA GLU A 43 -5.34 -8.23 -4.12
C GLU A 43 -5.63 -6.93 -3.36
N SER A 44 -6.08 -7.05 -2.11
CA SER A 44 -6.51 -5.95 -1.26
C SER A 44 -5.67 -5.94 0.00
N TRP A 45 -5.28 -4.77 0.48
CA TRP A 45 -4.22 -4.65 1.49
C TRP A 45 -4.60 -3.82 2.71
N GLU A 46 -4.12 -4.24 3.87
CA GLU A 46 -4.00 -3.43 5.08
C GLU A 46 -2.53 -3.04 5.26
N VAL A 47 -2.26 -1.76 5.51
CA VAL A 47 -0.91 -1.24 5.71
C VAL A 47 -0.80 -0.60 7.09
N GLU A 48 0.18 -1.01 7.87
CA GLU A 48 0.38 -0.54 9.24
C GLU A 48 1.79 -0.01 9.48
N PHE A 49 1.90 1.13 10.17
CA PHE A 49 3.19 1.74 10.52
C PHE A 49 3.45 1.84 12.03
N HIS A 50 2.53 1.46 12.92
CA HIS A 50 2.62 1.77 14.37
C HIS A 50 3.81 1.13 15.13
N LEU A 51 4.38 0.01 14.65
CA LEU A 51 5.51 -0.66 15.34
C LEU A 51 6.89 -0.07 15.00
N ARG A 52 7.06 0.54 13.80
CA ARG A 52 8.35 1.04 13.29
C ARG A 52 8.28 2.35 12.48
N GLY A 53 7.12 2.97 12.35
CA GLY A 53 6.85 4.13 11.50
C GLY A 53 7.35 5.47 12.01
N ARG A 54 8.28 5.48 12.98
CA ARG A 54 8.90 6.71 13.47
C ARG A 54 9.76 7.40 12.40
N GLU A 55 10.19 6.64 11.40
CA GLU A 55 10.99 7.12 10.26
C GLU A 55 10.14 7.40 9.01
N LEU A 56 8.82 7.16 9.05
CA LEU A 56 7.95 7.47 7.93
C LEU A 56 7.79 8.99 7.80
N THR A 57 8.19 9.54 6.66
CA THR A 57 8.00 10.96 6.29
C THR A 57 6.79 11.12 5.38
N ASP A 58 6.35 12.37 5.18
CA ASP A 58 5.25 12.71 4.27
C ASP A 58 5.54 12.23 2.84
N GLU A 59 6.78 12.35 2.36
CA GLU A 59 7.18 11.83 1.04
C GLU A 59 7.13 10.30 0.98
N GLY A 60 7.36 9.62 2.11
CA GLY A 60 7.22 8.17 2.21
C GLY A 60 5.81 7.67 1.86
N LEU A 61 4.78 8.50 2.08
CA LEU A 61 3.41 8.19 1.70
C LEU A 61 3.18 8.10 0.19
N ILE A 62 4.10 8.55 -0.66
CA ILE A 62 3.98 8.41 -2.12
C ILE A 62 3.91 6.93 -2.52
N ASN A 63 4.74 6.08 -1.91
CA ASN A 63 4.74 4.64 -2.19
C ASN A 63 3.47 3.97 -1.68
N VAL A 64 2.98 4.40 -0.51
CA VAL A 64 1.70 3.95 0.05
C VAL A 64 0.55 4.34 -0.88
N ALA A 65 0.54 5.59 -1.36
CA ALA A 65 -0.46 6.10 -2.28
C ALA A 65 -0.42 5.45 -3.66
N ALA A 66 0.70 4.86 -4.07
CA ALA A 66 0.82 4.12 -5.33
C ALA A 66 0.12 2.76 -5.28
N LEU A 67 0.01 2.15 -4.10
CA LEU A 67 -0.74 0.90 -3.89
C LEU A 67 -2.25 1.19 -3.82
N LYS A 68 -2.90 1.31 -4.97
CA LYS A 68 -4.30 1.74 -5.10
C LYS A 68 -5.33 0.79 -4.49
N THR A 69 -4.90 -0.41 -4.10
CA THR A 69 -5.73 -1.47 -3.54
C THR A 69 -5.71 -1.54 -2.01
N ILE A 70 -5.16 -0.52 -1.34
CA ILE A 70 -5.24 -0.41 0.13
C ILE A 70 -6.69 -0.19 0.55
N ILE A 71 -7.15 -1.01 1.51
CA ILE A 71 -8.46 -0.94 2.15
C ILE A 71 -8.36 -0.30 3.54
N ALA A 72 -7.27 -0.54 4.26
CA ALA A 72 -7.00 0.06 5.55
C ALA A 72 -5.57 0.56 5.65
N LEU A 73 -5.43 1.78 6.17
CA LEU A 73 -4.13 2.39 6.41
C LEU A 73 -4.06 2.87 7.86
N ASN A 74 -3.07 2.38 8.58
CA ASN A 74 -2.82 2.75 9.96
C ASN A 74 -1.51 3.54 10.08
N LEU A 75 -1.65 4.85 10.24
CA LEU A 75 -0.55 5.82 10.44
C LEU A 75 -0.43 6.24 11.91
N ARG A 76 -1.06 5.52 12.83
CA ARG A 76 -0.97 5.82 14.26
C ARG A 76 0.50 5.89 14.69
N ASP A 77 0.81 6.87 15.53
CA ASP A 77 2.13 7.08 16.13
C ASP A 77 3.25 7.44 15.15
N THR A 78 2.90 7.86 13.94
CA THR A 78 3.85 8.36 12.94
C THR A 78 4.02 9.88 13.05
N GLN A 79 5.05 10.41 12.37
CA GLN A 79 5.32 11.85 12.35
C GLN A 79 4.65 12.57 11.16
N ILE A 80 3.71 11.90 10.48
CA ILE A 80 3.00 12.42 9.30
C ILE A 80 2.24 13.70 9.65
N THR A 81 2.30 14.66 8.73
CA THR A 81 1.62 15.96 8.83
C THR A 81 0.43 16.04 7.88
N SER A 82 -0.35 17.12 7.99
CA SER A 82 -1.45 17.43 7.08
C SER A 82 -1.00 17.53 5.60
N ALA A 83 0.26 17.90 5.33
CA ALA A 83 0.80 17.93 3.98
C ALA A 83 0.89 16.51 3.38
N GLY A 84 1.29 15.51 4.17
CA GLY A 84 1.40 14.12 3.74
C GLY A 84 0.06 13.50 3.32
N LEU A 85 -1.05 13.90 3.96
CA LEU A 85 -2.39 13.42 3.61
C LEU A 85 -2.80 13.73 2.17
N THR A 86 -2.22 14.78 1.57
CA THR A 86 -2.52 15.14 0.17
C THR A 86 -2.17 14.03 -0.82
N HIS A 87 -1.19 13.17 -0.50
CA HIS A 87 -0.82 12.02 -1.32
C HIS A 87 -1.90 10.93 -1.31
N LEU A 88 -2.71 10.83 -0.25
CA LEU A 88 -3.68 9.75 -0.07
C LEU A 88 -5.00 9.97 -0.83
N LYS A 89 -5.23 11.17 -1.39
CA LYS A 89 -6.48 11.54 -2.10
C LYS A 89 -6.90 10.57 -3.21
N GLY A 90 -5.93 9.88 -3.82
CA GLY A 90 -6.18 8.92 -4.90
C GLY A 90 -6.48 7.49 -4.45
N LEU A 91 -6.55 7.19 -3.14
CA LEU A 91 -6.85 5.86 -2.62
C LEU A 91 -8.36 5.62 -2.53
N SER A 92 -9.02 5.47 -3.69
CA SER A 92 -10.48 5.35 -3.80
C SER A 92 -11.08 4.11 -3.12
N LYS A 93 -10.27 3.09 -2.81
CA LYS A 93 -10.70 1.89 -2.08
C LYS A 93 -10.49 1.96 -0.58
N LEU A 94 -9.87 3.02 -0.05
CA LEU A 94 -9.57 3.16 1.37
C LEU A 94 -10.87 3.30 2.17
N LYS A 95 -11.09 2.36 3.10
CA LYS A 95 -12.27 2.32 3.99
C LYS A 95 -11.92 2.68 5.43
N ARG A 96 -10.68 2.43 5.87
CA ARG A 96 -10.20 2.73 7.23
C ARG A 96 -8.92 3.54 7.19
N LEU A 97 -8.89 4.65 7.92
CA LEU A 97 -7.70 5.49 8.09
C LEU A 97 -7.52 5.82 9.57
N HIS A 98 -6.44 5.35 10.17
CA HIS A 98 -6.09 5.62 11.57
C HIS A 98 -4.98 6.67 11.64
N LEU A 99 -5.27 7.81 12.28
CA LEU A 99 -4.41 9.00 12.35
C LEU A 99 -4.08 9.42 13.78
N GLU A 100 -4.36 8.58 14.77
CA GLU A 100 -4.17 8.95 16.17
C GLU A 100 -2.68 9.21 16.47
N ARG A 101 -2.40 10.22 17.29
CA ARG A 101 -1.03 10.60 17.70
C ARG A 101 -0.09 10.88 16.50
N THR A 102 -0.62 11.43 15.42
CA THR A 102 0.14 12.01 14.31
C THR A 102 0.37 13.51 14.51
N LYS A 103 0.99 14.19 13.54
CA LYS A 103 1.13 15.66 13.49
C LYS A 103 0.12 16.32 12.55
N ILE A 104 -0.96 15.62 12.23
CA ILE A 104 -2.06 16.17 11.44
C ILE A 104 -2.82 17.18 12.30
N ASP A 105 -3.11 18.33 11.70
CA ASP A 105 -3.90 19.42 12.27
C ASP A 105 -5.19 19.63 11.48
N ASP A 106 -5.99 20.63 11.88
CA ASP A 106 -7.29 20.94 11.28
C ASP A 106 -7.20 21.31 9.79
N SER A 107 -6.01 21.62 9.25
CA SER A 107 -5.85 21.88 7.82
C SER A 107 -5.91 20.61 6.96
N GLY A 108 -5.76 19.44 7.58
CA GLY A 108 -5.78 18.13 6.93
C GLY A 108 -7.13 17.41 6.96
N ILE A 109 -8.14 17.97 7.64
CA ILE A 109 -9.50 17.41 7.81
C ILE A 109 -10.47 18.15 6.88
#